data_AF-A0A6L4AE96-F1
#
_entry.id   AF-A0A6L4AE96-F1
#
_cell.length_a   1.000
_cell.length_b   1.000
_cell.length_c   1.000
_cell.angle_alpha   90.00
_cell.angle_beta   90.00
_cell.angle_gamma   90.00
#
_symmetry.space_group_name_H-M   'P 1'
#
loop_
_entity.id
_entity.type
_entity.pdbx_description
1 polymer ?
#
loop_
_entity_poly.entity_id
_entity_poly.type
_entity_poly.pdbx_seq_one_letter_code
_entity_poly.pdbx_strand_id
1 'polypeptide(L)'
;MERDDKMIAAFEQAQRIGASIGLKFGEEFSGGGSDGNFTAGAGYTTLDGLGPEGKGMHALHEHVVISTLPRRAALIAALLRDWKMPDEA
;
A
#
# COMPACT_ATOMS: atom_id res chain seq x y z
N MET A 1 -6.67 9.05 6.74
CA MET A 1 -7.46 7.81 6.79
C MET A 1 -7.45 7.33 8.23
N GLU A 2 -8.60 6.99 8.80
CA GLU A 2 -8.65 6.44 10.17
C GLU A 2 -8.05 5.03 10.17
N ARG A 3 -7.27 4.68 11.20
CA ARG A 3 -6.65 3.36 11.32
C ARG A 3 -7.57 2.45 12.11
N ASP A 4 -8.42 1.69 11.41
CA ASP A 4 -9.36 0.74 12.00
C ASP A 4 -8.85 -0.72 11.95
N ASP A 5 -9.59 -1.62 12.57
CA ASP A 5 -9.25 -3.04 12.65
C ASP A 5 -9.18 -3.72 11.27
N LYS A 6 -9.99 -3.28 10.29
CA LYS A 6 -9.99 -3.86 8.94
C LYS A 6 -8.74 -3.45 8.18
N MET A 7 -8.31 -2.20 8.32
CA MET A 7 -7.08 -1.70 7.72
C MET A 7 -5.86 -2.36 8.33
N ILE A 8 -5.85 -2.56 9.66
CA ILE A 8 -4.80 -3.31 10.36
C ILE A 8 -4.70 -4.73 9.78
N ALA A 9 -5.82 -5.46 9.71
CA ALA A 9 -5.83 -6.81 9.17
C ALA A 9 -5.35 -6.89 7.71
N ALA A 10 -5.80 -5.95 6.86
CA ALA A 10 -5.36 -5.87 5.47
C ALA A 10 -3.86 -5.55 5.35
N PHE A 11 -3.34 -4.64 6.17
CA PHE A 11 -1.93 -4.30 6.19
C PHE A 11 -1.07 -5.48 6.66
N GLU A 12 -1.49 -6.20 7.69
CA GLU A 12 -0.81 -7.42 8.14
C GLU A 12 -0.80 -8.52 7.06
N GLN A 13 -1.90 -8.68 6.32
CA GLN A 13 -1.93 -9.60 5.18
C GLN A 13 -0.96 -9.17 4.08
N ALA A 14 -0.92 -7.88 3.75
CA ALA A 14 0.04 -7.34 2.79
C ALA A 14 1.48 -7.60 3.24
N GLN A 15 1.80 -7.40 4.53
CA GLN A 15 3.13 -7.71 5.08
C GLN A 15 3.48 -9.19 4.96
N ARG A 16 2.55 -10.11 5.25
CA ARG A 16 2.77 -11.56 5.10
C ARG A 16 3.07 -11.93 3.65
N ILE A 17 2.33 -11.35 2.70
CA ILE A 17 2.56 -11.56 1.26
C ILE A 17 3.90 -10.95 0.82
N GLY A 18 4.23 -9.75 1.28
CA GLY A 18 5.52 -9.13 1.01
C GLY A 18 6.69 -9.96 1.52
N ALA A 19 6.57 -10.49 2.74
CA ALA A 19 7.59 -11.33 3.35
C ALA A 19 7.85 -12.62 2.57
N SER A 20 6.82 -13.21 1.94
CA SER A 20 6.95 -14.44 1.14
C SER A 20 7.83 -14.25 -0.11
N ILE A 21 7.93 -13.02 -0.62
CA ILE A 21 8.81 -12.64 -1.73
C ILE A 21 10.07 -11.89 -1.28
N GLY A 22 10.38 -11.91 0.03
CA GLY A 22 11.59 -11.30 0.58
C GLY A 22 11.53 -9.78 0.73
N LEU A 23 10.33 -9.17 0.69
CA LEU A 23 10.14 -7.73 0.90
C LEU A 23 9.65 -7.43 2.32
N LYS A 24 10.11 -6.31 2.87
CA LYS A 24 9.65 -5.75 4.15
C LYS A 24 9.31 -4.28 3.95
N PHE A 25 8.20 -3.84 4.52
CA PHE A 25 7.73 -2.46 4.48
C PHE A 25 6.87 -2.16 5.70
N GLY A 26 6.74 -0.87 6.04
CA GLY A 26 5.98 -0.37 7.18
C GLY A 26 4.84 0.56 6.77
N GLU A 27 4.05 0.96 7.76
CA GLU A 27 3.09 2.07 7.64
C GLU A 27 3.82 3.40 7.81
N GLU A 28 3.36 4.43 7.09
CA GLU A 28 3.81 5.81 7.27
C GLU A 28 2.59 6.74 7.30
N PHE A 29 2.59 7.68 8.24
CA PHE A 29 1.59 8.73 8.28
C PHE A 29 2.10 9.95 7.51
N SER A 30 1.36 10.38 6.49
CA SER A 30 1.59 11.65 5.81
C SER A 30 0.53 12.66 6.26
N GLY A 31 0.91 13.92 6.47
CA GLY A 31 -0.01 15.00 6.87
C GLY A 31 -0.96 15.47 5.75
N GLY A 32 -1.10 14.70 4.67
CA GLY A 32 -1.91 15.02 3.48
C GLY A 32 -3.12 14.09 3.31
N GLY A 33 -3.71 14.09 2.11
CA GLY A 33 -4.80 13.20 1.74
C GLY A 33 -4.56 12.58 0.36
N SER A 34 -5.16 11.42 0.13
CA SER A 34 -5.12 10.69 -1.14
C SER A 34 -6.52 10.25 -1.57
N ASP A 35 -6.64 9.70 -2.78
CA ASP A 35 -7.88 9.05 -3.23
C ASP A 35 -8.26 7.86 -2.33
N GLY A 36 -7.28 7.30 -1.63
CA GLY A 36 -7.48 6.29 -0.60
C GLY A 36 -8.39 6.78 0.52
N ASN A 37 -8.32 8.06 0.92
CA ASN A 37 -9.20 8.61 1.95
C ASN A 37 -10.68 8.52 1.56
N PHE A 38 -11.03 8.69 0.28
CA PHE A 38 -12.42 8.64 -0.16
C PHE A 38 -12.97 7.21 -0.16
N THR A 39 -12.19 6.26 -0.69
CA THR A 39 -12.58 4.84 -0.70
C THR A 39 -12.70 4.27 0.72
N ALA A 40 -11.74 4.62 1.59
CA ALA A 40 -11.80 4.30 3.01
C ALA A 40 -13.02 4.94 3.70
N GLY A 41 -13.29 6.22 3.45
CA GLY A 41 -14.46 6.92 4.00
C GLY A 41 -15.80 6.34 3.52
N ALA A 42 -15.82 5.67 2.36
CA ALA A 42 -16.97 4.94 1.85
C ALA A 42 -17.11 3.52 2.44
N GLY A 43 -16.24 3.13 3.37
CA GLY A 43 -16.28 1.83 4.06
C GLY A 43 -15.52 0.71 3.35
N TYR A 44 -14.78 0.99 2.27
CA TYR A 44 -13.93 0.02 1.60
C TYR A 44 -12.56 -0.06 2.28
N THR A 45 -12.03 -1.26 2.43
CA THR A 45 -10.66 -1.45 2.91
C THR A 45 -9.67 -1.07 1.81
N THR A 46 -8.85 -0.06 2.06
CA THR A 46 -7.92 0.49 1.07
C THR A 46 -6.48 0.41 1.58
N LEU A 47 -5.61 -0.23 0.79
CA LEU A 47 -4.16 -0.09 0.93
C LEU A 47 -3.69 1.04 0.02
N ASP A 48 -3.03 2.03 0.59
CA ASP A 48 -2.50 3.19 -0.11
C ASP A 48 -0.96 3.25 -0.03
N GLY A 49 -0.32 3.96 -0.96
CA GLY A 49 1.15 4.11 -0.98
C GLY A 49 1.91 2.92 -1.57
N LEU A 50 1.28 2.13 -2.46
CA LEU A 50 1.92 0.98 -3.11
C LEU A 50 2.92 1.34 -4.23
N GLY A 51 3.05 2.63 -4.56
CA GLY A 51 3.92 3.15 -5.61
C GLY A 51 5.42 3.07 -5.31
N PRO A 52 6.28 3.44 -6.29
CA PRO A 52 7.73 3.55 -6.10
C PRO A 52 8.11 4.58 -5.04
N GLU A 53 9.32 4.45 -4.52
CA GLU A 53 9.89 5.52 -3.70
C GLU A 53 10.20 6.73 -4.59
N GLY A 54 10.10 7.92 -4.01
CA GLY A 54 10.30 9.19 -4.70
C GLY A 54 10.29 10.33 -3.71
N LYS A 55 10.50 11.56 -4.20
CA LYS A 55 10.43 12.78 -3.40
C LYS A 55 9.88 13.94 -4.23
N GLY A 56 9.49 14.99 -3.52
CA GLY A 56 9.10 16.26 -4.14
C GLY A 56 7.75 16.21 -4.82
N MET A 57 6.79 15.43 -4.30
CA MET A 57 5.42 15.41 -4.84
C MET A 57 4.90 16.84 -5.00
N HIS A 58 4.45 17.18 -6.21
CA HIS A 58 4.00 18.52 -6.62
C HIS A 58 5.09 19.62 -6.67
N ALA A 59 6.37 19.26 -6.83
CA ALA A 59 7.47 20.21 -6.93
C ALA A 59 8.30 20.01 -8.22
N LEU A 60 9.07 21.03 -8.62
CA LEU A 60 9.96 20.94 -9.80
C LEU A 60 11.02 19.83 -9.70
N HIS A 61 11.33 19.38 -8.49
CA HIS A 61 12.27 18.31 -8.22
C HIS A 61 11.56 16.97 -7.94
N GLU A 62 10.28 16.85 -8.32
CA GLU A 62 9.55 15.59 -8.26
C GLU A 62 10.28 14.50 -9.04
N HIS A 63 10.52 13.36 -8.41
CA HIS A 63 11.15 12.22 -9.06
C HIS A 63 10.81 10.91 -8.39
N VAL A 64 11.00 9.82 -9.15
CA VAL A 64 10.93 8.44 -8.67
C VAL A 64 12.31 7.81 -8.65
N VAL A 65 12.55 6.91 -7.70
CA VAL A 65 13.78 6.12 -7.62
C VAL A 65 13.59 4.85 -8.45
N ILE A 66 14.17 4.83 -9.66
CA ILE A 66 13.96 3.77 -10.68
C ILE A 66 14.26 2.37 -10.14
N SER A 67 15.31 2.21 -9.32
CA SER A 67 15.69 0.92 -8.74
C SER A 67 14.63 0.32 -7.78
N THR A 68 13.60 1.09 -7.42
CA THR A 68 12.48 0.63 -6.59
C THR A 68 11.31 0.08 -7.39
N LEU A 69 11.25 0.35 -8.70
CA LEU A 69 10.15 -0.10 -9.55
C LEU A 69 10.02 -1.64 -9.58
N PRO A 70 11.10 -2.43 -9.75
CA PRO A 70 10.96 -3.89 -9.82
C PRO A 70 10.39 -4.50 -8.53
N ARG A 71 10.82 -4.03 -7.36
CA ARG A 71 10.31 -4.52 -6.07
C ARG A 71 8.84 -4.16 -5.85
N ARG A 72 8.40 -2.97 -6.29
CA ARG A 72 6.99 -2.56 -6.17
C ARG A 72 6.10 -3.33 -7.14
N ALA A 73 6.55 -3.54 -8.37
CA ALA A 73 5.86 -4.40 -9.32
C ALA A 73 5.72 -5.84 -8.79
N ALA A 74 6.79 -6.40 -8.22
CA ALA A 74 6.75 -7.72 -7.60
C ALA A 74 5.76 -7.78 -6.41
N LEU A 75 5.73 -6.74 -5.57
CA LEU A 75 4.77 -6.65 -4.47
C LEU A 75 3.33 -6.63 -4.99
N ILE A 76 3.00 -5.77 -5.94
CA ILE A 76 1.65 -5.68 -6.51
C ILE A 76 1.23 -7.02 -7.14
N ALA A 77 2.13 -7.65 -7.90
CA ALA A 77 1.86 -8.97 -8.49
C ALA A 77 1.61 -10.05 -7.42
N ALA A 78 2.39 -10.05 -6.33
CA ALA A 78 2.20 -10.99 -5.23
C ALA A 78 0.89 -10.72 -4.47
N LEU A 79 0.53 -9.46 -4.23
CA LEU A 79 -0.76 -9.09 -3.64
C LEU A 79 -1.91 -9.63 -4.50
N LEU A 80 -1.94 -9.34 -5.79
CA LEU A 80 -3.00 -9.81 -6.68
C LEU A 80 -3.13 -11.35 -6.73
N ARG A 81 -1.99 -12.06 -6.66
CA ARG A 81 -1.96 -13.53 -6.73
C ARG A 81 -2.37 -14.19 -5.41
N ASP A 82 -1.89 -13.66 -4.29
CA ASP A 82 -1.92 -14.36 -3.00
C ASP A 82 -2.93 -13.76 -2.01
N TRP A 83 -3.61 -12.67 -2.37
CA TRP A 83 -4.62 -12.05 -1.53
C TRP A 83 -5.73 -13.05 -1.18
N LYS A 84 -5.98 -13.21 0.12
CA LYS A 84 -7.14 -13.91 0.63
C LYS A 84 -8.25 -12.91 0.80
N MET A 85 -9.33 -13.12 0.05
CA MET A 85 -10.57 -12.41 0.34
C MET A 85 -11.06 -12.86 1.71
N PRO A 86 -11.62 -11.94 2.52
CA PRO A 86 -12.36 -12.35 3.70
C PRO A 86 -13.46 -13.34 3.29
N ASP A 87 -13.74 -14.30 4.15
CA ASP A 87 -14.88 -15.21 3.94
C ASP A 87 -16.15 -14.35 3.76
N GLU A 88 -16.94 -14.67 2.76
CA GLU A 88 -18.23 -14.01 2.54
C GLU A 88 -19.11 -14.28 3.77
N ALA A 89 -19.56 -13.22 4.44
CA ALA A 89 -20.52 -13.28 5.54
C ALA A 89 -21.95 -13.39 5.01
#